data_AF-A0A2T3IL49-F1
#
_entry.id   AF-A0A2T3IL49-F1
#
_cell.length_a   1.000
_cell.length_b   1.000
_cell.length_c   1.000
_cell.angle_alpha   90.00
_cell.angle_beta   90.00
_cell.angle_gamma   90.00
#
_symmetry.space_group_name_H-M   'P 1'
#
loop_
_entity.id
_entity.type
_entity.pdbx_description
1 polymer ?
#
loop_
_entity_poly.entity_id
_entity_poly.type
_entity_poly.pdbx_seq_one_letter_code
_entity_poly.pdbx_strand_id
1 'polypeptide(L)'
;MAAIYNGLKFNTELEAIWASFFDLAGWKWWYNPIEIDNWKPDFKVTFPCRHSECDGSHTLMVSVVPTLNIENWLSHPSLSCPWIVKDKNERWVADGGAFLGMSPLVSKWDIAHGSGGGIEDIFDRVSNAEELWGKAVASVISY
;
A
#
# COMPACT_ATOMS: atom_id res chain seq x y z
N MET A 1 5.03 12.38 13.90
CA MET A 1 5.77 13.58 13.48
C MET A 1 5.89 13.57 11.96
N ALA A 2 5.98 14.73 11.31
CA ALA A 2 6.18 14.78 9.86
C ALA A 2 7.63 14.38 9.51
N ALA A 3 7.84 13.83 8.32
CA ALA A 3 9.17 13.38 7.88
C ALA A 3 9.41 13.75 6.41
N ILE A 4 10.68 13.78 6.01
CA ILE A 4 11.07 13.96 4.60
C ILE A 4 11.71 12.68 4.08
N TYR A 5 11.25 12.25 2.92
CA TYR A 5 11.89 11.18 2.15
C TYR A 5 11.88 11.56 0.66
N ASN A 6 13.04 11.39 0.00
CA ASN A 6 13.24 11.69 -1.42
C ASN A 6 12.72 13.09 -1.85
N GLY A 7 12.94 14.11 -1.00
CA GLY A 7 12.53 15.49 -1.26
C GLY A 7 11.03 15.77 -1.07
N LEU A 8 10.22 14.78 -0.69
CA LEU A 8 8.80 14.92 -0.38
C LEU A 8 8.56 14.94 1.13
N LYS A 9 7.61 15.78 1.56
CA LYS A 9 7.18 15.88 2.96
C LYS A 9 5.95 15.02 3.20
N PHE A 10 6.03 14.14 4.18
CA PHE A 10 4.97 13.24 4.61
C PHE A 10 4.30 13.76 5.89
N ASN A 11 3.03 13.42 6.09
CA ASN A 11 2.31 13.82 7.30
C ASN A 11 2.79 13.03 8.50
N THR A 12 3.20 11.78 8.27
CA THR A 12 3.77 10.91 9.28
C THR A 12 5.11 10.33 8.84
N GLU A 13 5.96 10.05 9.82
CA GLU A 13 7.17 9.24 9.64
C GLU A 13 6.85 7.85 9.06
N LEU A 14 5.75 7.24 9.49
CA LEU A 14 5.36 5.92 9.00
C LEU A 14 5.04 5.93 7.49
N GLU A 15 4.37 6.96 6.98
CA GLU A 15 4.18 7.14 5.54
C GLU A 15 5.52 7.27 4.80
N ALA A 16 6.47 8.05 5.33
CA ALA A 16 7.79 8.19 4.72
C ALA A 16 8.56 6.85 4.70
N ILE A 17 8.43 6.03 5.75
CA ILE A 17 9.04 4.70 5.80
C ILE A 17 8.42 3.79 4.74
N TRP A 18 7.09 3.80 4.59
CA TRP A 18 6.42 3.03 3.54
C TRP A 18 6.81 3.49 2.14
N ALA A 19 6.91 4.80 1.89
CA ALA A 19 7.43 5.33 0.62
C ALA A 19 8.84 4.78 0.32
N SER A 20 9.72 4.78 1.32
CA SER A 20 11.04 4.20 1.17
C SER A 20 11.04 2.69 0.96
N PHE A 21 10.13 1.96 1.61
CA PHE A 21 9.97 0.54 1.41
C PHE A 21 9.54 0.23 -0.02
N PHE A 22 8.60 0.99 -0.58
CA PHE A 22 8.13 0.82 -1.96
C PHE A 22 9.26 1.03 -2.97
N ASP A 23 10.09 2.07 -2.79
CA ASP A 23 11.26 2.29 -3.65
C ASP A 23 12.25 1.13 -3.57
N LEU A 24 12.53 0.62 -2.37
CA LEU A 24 13.42 -0.53 -2.16
C LEU A 24 12.85 -1.84 -2.74
N ALA A 25 11.53 -2.02 -2.71
CA ALA A 25 10.83 -3.15 -3.31
C ALA A 25 10.69 -3.03 -4.84
N GLY A 26 11.11 -1.90 -5.43
CA GLY A 26 10.95 -1.62 -6.86
C GLY A 26 9.51 -1.34 -7.28
N TRP A 27 8.67 -0.90 -6.34
CA TRP A 27 7.27 -0.57 -6.58
C TRP A 27 7.12 0.92 -6.92
N LYS A 28 6.21 1.23 -7.82
CA LYS A 28 5.86 2.62 -8.13
C LYS A 28 4.84 3.10 -7.12
N TRP A 29 4.94 4.35 -6.68
CA TRP A 29 3.98 4.93 -5.76
C TRP A 29 3.69 6.39 -6.08
N TRP A 30 2.50 6.84 -5.68
CA TRP A 30 2.07 8.22 -5.69
C TRP A 30 1.52 8.55 -4.31
N TYR A 31 2.07 9.57 -3.65
CA TYR A 31 1.60 10.05 -2.34
C TYR A 31 0.45 11.05 -2.42
N ASN A 32 -0.55 10.90 -1.54
CA ASN A 32 -1.78 11.69 -1.50
C ASN A 32 -2.54 11.67 -2.86
N PRO A 33 -2.98 10.49 -3.33
CA PRO A 33 -3.79 10.35 -4.54
C PRO A 33 -5.19 10.96 -4.37
N ILE A 34 -6.03 10.83 -5.40
CA ILE A 34 -7.43 11.25 -5.35
C ILE A 34 -8.21 10.54 -4.23
N GLU A 35 -9.19 11.24 -3.67
CA GLU A 35 -10.14 10.68 -2.72
C GLU A 35 -11.11 9.70 -3.41
N ILE A 36 -11.49 8.65 -2.68
CA ILE A 36 -12.40 7.58 -3.08
C ILE A 36 -13.59 7.62 -2.14
N ASP A 37 -14.71 8.20 -2.58
CA ASP A 37 -15.92 8.41 -1.78
C ASP A 37 -15.63 9.05 -0.40
N ASN A 38 -15.78 8.28 0.68
CA ASN A 38 -15.53 8.70 2.06
C ASN A 38 -14.14 8.30 2.58
N TRP A 39 -13.26 7.82 1.69
CA TRP A 39 -11.93 7.36 2.00
C TRP A 39 -10.88 8.21 1.28
N LYS A 40 -9.90 8.68 2.03
CA LYS A 40 -8.71 9.34 1.50
C LYS A 40 -7.52 8.37 1.62
N PRO A 41 -7.07 7.74 0.51
CA PRO A 41 -5.88 6.92 0.54
C PRO A 41 -4.62 7.79 0.74
N ASP A 42 -3.62 7.22 1.39
CA ASP A 42 -2.31 7.85 1.59
C ASP A 42 -1.40 7.62 0.37
N PHE A 43 -1.52 6.46 -0.27
CA PHE A 43 -0.76 6.12 -1.46
C PHE A 43 -1.61 5.45 -2.54
N LYS A 44 -1.19 5.64 -3.79
CA LYS A 44 -1.48 4.71 -4.89
C LYS A 44 -0.21 3.96 -5.20
N VAL A 45 -0.22 2.63 -5.13
CA VAL A 45 0.98 1.79 -5.26
C VAL A 45 0.79 0.78 -6.38
N THR A 46 1.77 0.65 -7.27
CA THR A 46 1.76 -0.31 -8.39
C THR A 46 2.98 -1.21 -8.31
N PHE A 47 2.78 -2.52 -8.38
CA PHE A 47 3.82 -3.54 -8.29
C PHE A 47 3.69 -4.58 -9.42
N PRO A 48 4.79 -5.22 -9.85
CA PRO A 48 4.75 -6.18 -10.94
C PRO A 48 4.03 -7.48 -10.55
N CYS A 49 3.33 -8.07 -11.51
CA CYS A 49 2.73 -9.40 -11.39
C CYS A 49 3.19 -10.27 -12.56
N ARG A 50 3.64 -11.50 -12.27
CA ARG A 50 4.21 -12.42 -13.28
C ARG A 50 3.24 -13.49 -13.75
N HIS A 51 2.01 -13.49 -13.26
CA HIS A 51 0.98 -14.41 -13.75
C HIS A 51 0.59 -14.02 -15.18
N SER A 52 0.49 -15.03 -16.04
CA SER A 52 0.14 -14.86 -17.46
C SER A 52 -1.25 -14.24 -17.67
N GLU A 53 -2.12 -14.38 -16.67
CA GLU A 53 -3.49 -13.89 -16.65
C GLU A 53 -3.60 -12.41 -16.25
N CYS A 54 -2.51 -11.81 -15.80
CA CYS A 54 -2.46 -10.41 -15.41
C CYS A 54 -1.81 -9.56 -16.53
N ASP A 55 -2.10 -8.26 -16.56
CA ASP A 55 -1.54 -7.31 -17.53
C ASP A 55 -0.07 -6.92 -17.25
N GLY A 56 0.57 -7.62 -16.31
CA GLY A 56 1.95 -7.42 -15.87
C GLY A 56 2.11 -6.65 -14.57
N SER A 57 1.05 -6.07 -14.01
CA SER A 57 1.10 -5.37 -12.72
C SER A 57 -0.22 -5.39 -11.96
N HIS A 58 -0.17 -5.00 -10.69
CA HIS A 58 -1.35 -4.66 -9.91
C HIS A 58 -1.16 -3.30 -9.26
N THR A 59 -2.27 -2.61 -9.02
CA THR A 59 -2.34 -1.29 -8.41
C THR A 59 -3.28 -1.30 -7.22
N LEU A 60 -2.85 -0.73 -6.10
CA LEU A 60 -3.63 -0.62 -4.87
C LEU A 60 -3.80 0.85 -4.47
N MET A 61 -4.96 1.18 -3.90
CA MET A 61 -5.12 2.36 -3.05
C MET A 61 -4.80 1.96 -1.62
N VAL A 62 -3.89 2.67 -0.96
CA VAL A 62 -3.30 2.25 0.31
C VAL A 62 -3.62 3.25 1.40
N SER A 63 -3.98 2.76 2.58
CA SER A 63 -3.94 3.53 3.82
C SER A 63 -2.86 3.04 4.76
N VAL A 64 -2.15 3.99 5.37
CA VAL A 64 -1.12 3.78 6.37
C VAL A 64 -1.69 4.14 7.74
N VAL A 65 -1.80 3.15 8.62
CA VAL A 65 -2.43 3.31 9.93
C VAL A 65 -1.43 2.90 11.02
N PRO A 66 -1.19 3.73 12.06
CA PRO A 66 -0.22 3.42 13.11
C PRO A 66 -0.80 2.39 14.11
N THR A 67 -0.96 1.15 13.66
CA THR A 67 -1.44 0.02 14.45
C THR A 67 -0.51 -1.19 14.32
N LEU A 68 -0.48 -2.00 15.38
CA LEU A 68 0.16 -3.31 15.40
C LEU A 68 -0.85 -4.46 15.18
N ASN A 69 -2.14 -4.15 15.15
CA ASN A 69 -3.20 -5.15 15.05
C ASN A 69 -4.27 -4.68 14.05
N ILE A 70 -4.38 -5.41 12.95
CA ILE A 70 -5.34 -5.14 11.88
C ILE A 70 -6.78 -5.52 12.24
N GLU A 71 -6.98 -6.44 13.18
CA GLU A 71 -8.31 -6.94 13.57
C GLU A 71 -9.20 -5.83 14.15
N ASN A 72 -8.59 -4.81 14.75
CA ASN A 72 -9.30 -3.64 15.26
C ASN A 72 -9.79 -2.69 14.15
N TRP A 73 -9.40 -2.95 12.90
CA TRP A 73 -9.59 -2.07 11.75
C TRP A 73 -10.26 -2.76 10.57
N LEU A 74 -10.92 -3.90 10.77
CA LEU A 74 -11.60 -4.62 9.69
C LEU A 74 -12.68 -3.80 8.96
N SER A 75 -13.25 -2.79 9.63
CA SER A 75 -14.20 -1.84 9.04
C SER A 75 -13.55 -0.64 8.35
N HIS A 76 -12.21 -0.58 8.29
CA HIS A 76 -11.52 0.51 7.62
C HIS A 76 -11.83 0.48 6.11
N PRO A 77 -12.09 1.64 5.46
CA PRO A 77 -12.49 1.67 4.05
C PRO A 77 -11.51 0.99 3.11
N SER A 78 -10.21 1.05 3.41
CA SER A 78 -9.18 0.38 2.61
C SER A 78 -9.30 -1.16 2.57
N LEU A 79 -10.02 -1.77 3.51
CA LEU A 79 -10.32 -3.21 3.52
C LEU A 79 -11.72 -3.53 2.97
N SER A 80 -12.49 -2.50 2.60
CA SER A 80 -13.87 -2.64 2.09
C SER A 80 -13.96 -2.57 0.57
N CYS A 81 -12.84 -2.37 -0.12
CA CYS A 81 -12.77 -2.28 -1.58
C CYS A 81 -11.92 -3.41 -2.19
N PRO A 82 -12.36 -4.68 -2.09
CA PRO A 82 -11.65 -5.78 -2.71
C PRO A 82 -11.93 -5.79 -4.23
N TRP A 83 -10.97 -6.30 -5.02
CA TRP A 83 -11.08 -6.55 -6.47
C TRP A 83 -11.16 -5.33 -7.41
N ILE A 84 -11.71 -4.21 -6.95
CA ILE A 84 -11.79 -2.97 -7.72
C ILE A 84 -11.96 -1.75 -6.82
N VAL A 85 -11.28 -0.67 -7.17
CA VAL A 85 -11.52 0.67 -6.65
C VAL A 85 -11.91 1.58 -7.81
N LYS A 86 -13.01 2.31 -7.64
CA LYS A 86 -13.49 3.28 -8.62
C LYS A 86 -13.49 4.69 -8.05
N ASP A 87 -13.31 5.68 -8.91
CA ASP A 87 -13.53 7.07 -8.55
C ASP A 87 -15.03 7.43 -8.58
N LYS A 88 -15.35 8.66 -8.16
CA LYS A 88 -16.71 9.21 -8.18
C LYS A 88 -17.41 9.25 -9.56
N ASN A 89 -16.66 9.00 -10.65
CA ASN A 89 -17.17 8.93 -12.01
C ASN A 89 -17.26 7.49 -12.52
N GLU A 90 -17.22 6.51 -11.62
CA GLU A 90 -17.23 5.07 -11.92
C GLU A 90 -16.01 4.59 -12.75
N ARG A 91 -14.92 5.35 -12.77
CA ARG A 91 -13.69 4.94 -13.47
C ARG A 91 -12.86 4.03 -12.58
N TRP A 92 -12.39 2.92 -13.13
CA TRP A 92 -11.45 2.04 -12.45
C TRP A 92 -10.11 2.75 -12.23
N VAL A 93 -9.67 2.83 -10.97
CA VAL A 93 -8.42 3.50 -10.58
C VAL A 93 -7.38 2.60 -9.90
N ALA A 94 -7.79 1.47 -9.31
CA ALA A 94 -6.92 0.46 -8.70
C ALA A 94 -7.63 -0.91 -8.60
N ASP A 95 -6.87 -1.99 -8.49
CA ASP A 95 -7.34 -3.39 -8.37
C ASP A 95 -7.85 -3.74 -6.95
N GLY A 96 -7.62 -2.86 -5.98
CA GLY A 96 -8.13 -3.03 -4.63
C GLY A 96 -7.65 -1.96 -3.67
N GLY A 97 -8.24 -1.97 -2.48
CA GLY A 97 -7.76 -1.25 -1.32
C GLY A 97 -6.77 -2.09 -0.50
N ALA A 98 -5.86 -1.41 0.19
CA ALA A 98 -4.85 -2.03 1.03
C ALA A 98 -4.67 -1.28 2.34
N PHE A 99 -4.51 -2.04 3.42
CA PHE A 99 -4.22 -1.55 4.74
C PHE A 99 -2.77 -1.89 5.09
N LEU A 100 -2.00 -0.88 5.47
CA LEU A 100 -0.61 -1.03 5.91
C LEU A 100 -0.44 -0.43 7.31
N GLY A 101 0.11 -1.24 8.20
CA GLY A 101 0.32 -0.92 9.60
C GLY A 101 1.74 -0.42 9.90
N MET A 102 2.18 -0.66 11.13
CA MET A 102 3.52 -0.28 11.60
C MET A 102 4.67 -1.14 11.04
N SER A 103 4.37 -2.20 10.28
CA SER A 103 5.37 -3.07 9.66
C SER A 103 4.75 -3.91 8.53
N PRO A 104 5.57 -4.60 7.71
CA PRO A 104 5.11 -5.57 6.72
C PRO A 104 4.18 -6.65 7.27
N LEU A 105 4.36 -7.05 8.55
CA LEU A 105 3.53 -8.06 9.21
C LEU A 105 2.10 -7.59 9.46
N VAL A 106 1.86 -6.28 9.43
CA VAL A 106 0.54 -5.69 9.65
C VAL A 106 0.08 -5.10 8.32
N SER A 107 -0.01 -5.94 7.30
CA SER A 107 -0.46 -5.55 5.97
C SER A 107 -1.52 -6.50 5.45
N LYS A 108 -2.46 -5.99 4.65
CA LYS A 108 -3.51 -6.80 4.03
C LYS A 108 -4.16 -6.08 2.87
N TRP A 109 -4.45 -6.82 1.81
CA TRP A 109 -5.38 -6.45 0.75
C TRP A 109 -6.04 -7.70 0.17
N ASP A 110 -7.02 -7.49 -0.71
CA ASP A 110 -7.72 -8.57 -1.43
C ASP A 110 -7.96 -8.12 -2.88
N ILE A 111 -7.36 -8.83 -3.84
CA ILE A 111 -7.37 -8.46 -5.26
C ILE A 111 -7.55 -9.66 -6.18
N ALA A 112 -8.04 -9.37 -7.40
CA ALA A 112 -7.95 -10.29 -8.51
C ALA A 112 -6.50 -10.42 -8.95
N HIS A 113 -5.96 -11.65 -8.93
CA HIS A 113 -4.72 -11.98 -9.62
C HIS A 113 -4.71 -13.47 -10.00
N GLY A 114 -4.15 -13.80 -11.16
CA GLY A 114 -4.16 -15.18 -11.67
C GLY A 114 -5.59 -15.70 -11.95
N SER A 115 -5.83 -16.99 -11.67
CA SER A 115 -7.09 -17.68 -11.97
C SER A 115 -8.20 -17.52 -10.93
N GLY A 116 -7.99 -16.75 -9.84
CA GLY A 116 -8.99 -16.65 -8.76
C GLY A 116 -8.79 -15.49 -7.79
N GLY A 117 -7.57 -14.97 -7.63
CA GLY A 117 -7.20 -13.95 -6.65
C GLY A 117 -7.32 -14.39 -5.20
N GLY A 118 -7.23 -13.42 -4.29
CA GLY A 118 -7.39 -13.66 -2.86
C GLY A 118 -6.75 -12.60 -1.96
N ILE A 119 -6.82 -12.90 -0.67
CA ILE A 119 -6.19 -12.11 0.38
C ILE A 119 -4.68 -12.31 0.32
N GLU A 120 -3.96 -11.21 0.32
CA GLU A 120 -2.50 -11.19 0.32
C GLU A 120 -1.96 -10.13 1.29
N ASP A 121 -0.67 -10.24 1.57
CA ASP A 121 0.11 -9.28 2.34
C ASP A 121 1.48 -9.00 1.69
N ILE A 122 2.29 -8.15 2.34
CA ILE A 122 3.60 -7.75 1.84
C ILE A 122 4.54 -8.95 1.62
N PHE A 123 4.47 -9.99 2.44
CA PHE A 123 5.33 -11.16 2.31
C PHE A 123 4.97 -12.05 1.13
N ASP A 124 3.72 -12.04 0.67
CA ASP A 124 3.32 -12.72 -0.57
C ASP A 124 3.97 -12.07 -1.81
N ARG A 125 4.33 -10.78 -1.72
CA ARG A 125 4.87 -10.02 -2.86
C ARG A 125 6.36 -9.69 -2.75
N VAL A 126 6.91 -9.65 -1.53
CA VAL A 126 8.28 -9.23 -1.25
C VAL A 126 8.92 -10.24 -0.29
N SER A 127 9.64 -11.22 -0.83
CA SER A 127 10.21 -12.34 -0.04
C SER A 127 11.24 -11.90 1.01
N ASN A 128 11.87 -10.75 0.85
CA ASN A 128 12.84 -10.17 1.79
C ASN A 128 12.32 -8.91 2.50
N ALA A 129 11.01 -8.83 2.74
CA ALA A 129 10.35 -7.65 3.28
C ALA A 129 10.96 -7.13 4.61
N GLU A 130 11.35 -8.01 5.53
CA GLU A 130 11.95 -7.57 6.80
C GLU A 130 13.29 -6.83 6.61
N GLU A 131 14.12 -7.32 5.70
CA GLU A 131 15.40 -6.68 5.36
C GLU A 131 15.17 -5.30 4.74
N LEU A 132 14.23 -5.21 3.79
CA LEU A 132 13.89 -3.93 3.15
C LEU A 132 13.25 -2.96 4.13
N TRP A 133 12.43 -3.44 5.06
CA TRP A 133 11.83 -2.62 6.11
C TRP A 133 12.89 -2.01 7.02
N GLY A 134 13.86 -2.81 7.47
CA GLY A 134 14.98 -2.30 8.27
C GLY A 134 15.77 -1.20 7.56
N LYS A 135 16.00 -1.36 6.25
CA LYS A 135 16.64 -0.32 5.42
C LYS A 135 15.77 0.92 5.27
N ALA A 136 14.47 0.74 5.04
CA ALA A 136 13.50 1.83 4.88
C ALA A 136 13.43 2.71 6.13
N VAL A 137 13.35 2.10 7.31
CA VAL A 137 13.39 2.80 8.61
C VAL A 137 14.67 3.62 8.74
N ALA A 138 15.83 3.05 8.38
CA ALA A 138 17.12 3.72 8.49
C ALA A 138 17.32 4.89 7.52
N SER A 139 16.57 4.94 6.41
CA SER A 139 16.69 6.00 5.39
C SER A 139 15.79 7.21 5.60
N VAL A 140 14.84 7.14 6.53
CA VAL A 140 13.95 8.27 6.84
C VAL A 140 14.59 9.18 7.87
N ILE A 141 14.60 10.47 7.58
CA ILE A 141 15.10 11.49 8.50
C ILE A 141 13.87 12.23 9.07
N SER A 142 13.63 11.99 10.35
CA SER A 142 12.58 12.65 11.13
C SER A 142 13.17 13.88 11.83
N TYR A 143 12.38 14.95 11.94
CA TYR A 143 12.78 16.22 12.56
C TYR A 143 11.65 16.82 13.41
#